data_AF-R9LQI1-F1
#
_entry.id   AF-R9LQI1-F1
#
_cell.length_a   1.000
_cell.length_b   1.000
_cell.length_c   1.000
_cell.angle_alpha   90.00
_cell.angle_beta   90.00
_cell.angle_gamma   90.00
#
_symmetry.space_group_name_H-M   'P 1'
#
loop_
_entity.id
_entity.type
_entity.pdbx_description
1 polymer ?
#
loop_
_entity_poly.entity_id
_entity_poly.type
_entity_poly.pdbx_seq_one_letter_code
_entity_poly.pdbx_strand_id
1 'polypeptide(L)'
;MNNKFFDLSIEKQQRIVNAAYKVFSENSYKKAPMSEIAEEGGVSKALLFHYFVNKKELYMYLWKNSIEMTRKAIIEYKTLETSDFFEMLKRSLLSKCSIMRKYPHIYAFSLRAYYEKYPKIEEAIQKQVMQVKLLYLKK
;
A
#
# COMPACT_ATOMS: atom_id res chain seq x y z
N MET A 1 -4.67 -0.66 15.06
CA MET A 1 -3.87 0.48 14.62
C MET A 1 -4.31 1.63 15.50
N ASN A 2 -3.36 2.33 16.11
CA ASN A 2 -3.67 3.42 17.00
C ASN A 2 -4.05 4.67 16.20
N ASN A 3 -5.21 5.28 16.50
CA ASN A 3 -5.68 6.49 15.83
C ASN A 3 -4.70 7.67 15.97
N LYS A 4 -3.81 7.64 16.98
CA LYS A 4 -2.69 8.60 17.12
C LYS A 4 -1.75 8.67 15.92
N PHE A 5 -1.76 7.67 15.04
CA PHE A 5 -1.04 7.75 13.77
C PHE A 5 -1.60 8.87 12.87
N PHE A 6 -2.93 9.07 12.88
CA PHE A 6 -3.60 10.07 12.05
C PHE A 6 -3.53 11.48 12.63
N ASP A 7 -3.15 11.63 13.91
CA ASP A 7 -2.87 12.91 14.55
C ASP A 7 -1.52 13.51 14.08
N LEU A 8 -0.69 12.72 13.39
CA LEU A 8 0.56 13.20 12.80
C LEU A 8 0.31 14.12 11.60
N SER A 9 1.27 15.01 11.31
CA SER A 9 1.26 15.75 10.05
C SER A 9 1.25 14.79 8.85
N ILE A 10 0.62 15.21 7.74
CA ILE A 10 0.48 14.39 6.53
C ILE A 10 1.85 13.96 6.01
N GLU A 11 2.85 14.85 6.08
CA GLU A 11 4.22 14.59 5.65
C GLU A 11 4.86 13.49 6.50
N LYS A 12 4.63 13.48 7.81
CA LYS A 12 5.18 12.47 8.72
C LYS A 12 4.48 11.12 8.54
N GLN A 13 3.16 11.11 8.36
CA GLN A 13 2.44 9.88 7.99
C GLN A 13 2.99 9.31 6.68
N GLN A 14 3.13 10.14 5.67
CA GLN A 14 3.61 9.74 4.36
C GLN A 14 5.05 9.23 4.40
N ARG A 15 5.93 9.85 5.19
CA ARG A 15 7.32 9.38 5.38
C ARG A 15 7.36 7.97 5.98
N ILE A 16 6.60 7.72 7.05
CA ILE A 16 6.53 6.39 7.68
C ILE A 16 5.98 5.34 6.70
N VAL A 17 4.94 5.71 5.94
CA VAL A 17 4.34 4.83 4.95
C VAL A 17 5.30 4.53 3.80
N ASN A 18 6.02 5.52 3.30
CA ASN A 18 7.04 5.34 2.25
C ASN A 18 8.19 4.46 2.71
N ALA A 19 8.70 4.68 3.92
CA ALA A 19 9.71 3.84 4.54
C ALA A 19 9.25 2.38 4.60
N ALA A 20 8.02 2.15 5.06
CA ALA A 20 7.47 0.82 5.16
C ALA A 20 7.25 0.17 3.78
N TYR A 21 6.75 0.90 2.79
CA TYR A 21 6.65 0.42 1.40
C TYR A 21 8.02 0.02 0.86
N LYS A 22 9.06 0.85 1.04
CA LYS A 22 10.42 0.58 0.59
C LYS A 22 10.95 -0.73 1.19
N VAL A 23 11.00 -0.83 2.52
CA VAL A 23 11.56 -2.01 3.21
C VAL A 23 10.80 -3.29 2.86
N PHE A 24 9.46 -3.25 2.80
CA PHE A 24 8.68 -4.43 2.41
C PHE A 24 8.71 -4.74 0.90
N SER A 25 9.07 -3.77 0.05
CA SER A 25 9.30 -4.00 -1.38
C SER A 25 10.64 -4.69 -1.64
N GLU A 26 11.62 -4.51 -0.76
CA GLU A 26 12.97 -5.07 -0.88
C GLU A 26 13.10 -6.41 -0.13
N ASN A 27 12.28 -6.64 0.90
CA ASN A 27 12.33 -7.82 1.75
C ASN A 27 11.04 -8.66 1.69
N SER A 28 11.08 -9.93 2.11
CA SER A 28 9.84 -10.70 2.32
C SER A 28 9.17 -10.29 3.63
N TYR A 29 7.87 -10.59 3.80
CA TYR A 29 7.19 -10.30 5.07
C TYR A 29 7.94 -10.89 6.26
N LYS A 30 8.55 -12.08 6.15
CA LYS A 30 9.31 -12.66 7.27
C LYS A 30 10.61 -11.90 7.56
N LYS A 31 11.34 -11.46 6.52
CA LYS A 31 12.69 -10.90 6.64
C LYS A 31 12.74 -9.39 6.91
N ALA A 32 11.70 -8.63 6.57
CA ALA A 32 11.68 -7.17 6.72
C ALA A 32 11.77 -6.69 8.21
N PRO A 33 12.83 -6.03 8.68
CA PRO A 33 12.90 -5.65 10.09
C PRO A 33 12.08 -4.39 10.40
N MET A 34 11.27 -4.45 11.47
CA MET A 34 10.54 -3.25 11.94
C MET A 34 11.48 -2.12 12.40
N SER A 35 12.71 -2.44 12.80
CA SER A 35 13.73 -1.44 13.15
C SER A 35 14.16 -0.62 11.93
N GLU A 36 14.38 -1.27 10.79
CA GLU A 36 14.80 -0.61 9.54
C GLU A 36 13.68 0.32 9.02
N ILE A 37 12.41 -0.09 9.13
CA ILE A 37 11.28 0.78 8.82
C ILE A 37 11.25 2.02 9.72
N ALA A 38 11.53 1.85 11.01
CA ALA A 38 11.53 2.95 11.95
C ALA A 38 12.66 3.95 11.64
N GLU A 39 13.86 3.43 11.37
CA GLU A 39 15.05 4.20 10.99
C GLU A 39 14.80 5.00 9.70
N GLU A 40 14.39 4.34 8.62
CA GLU A 40 14.06 4.97 7.34
C GLU A 40 12.90 5.98 7.48
N GLY A 41 11.94 5.70 8.36
CA GLY A 41 10.80 6.58 8.67
C GLY A 41 11.15 7.78 9.56
N GLY A 42 12.37 7.84 10.11
CA GLY A 42 12.79 8.86 11.07
C GLY A 42 11.96 8.86 12.35
N VAL A 43 11.66 7.66 12.88
CA VAL A 43 10.93 7.46 14.14
C VAL A 43 11.62 6.37 14.98
N SER A 44 11.37 6.35 16.29
CA SER A 44 11.86 5.24 17.11
C SER A 44 11.05 3.97 16.84
N LYS A 45 11.70 2.80 17.01
CA LYS A 45 11.02 1.49 16.93
C LYS A 45 9.84 1.41 17.90
N ALA A 46 9.99 1.95 19.12
CA ALA A 46 8.92 2.01 20.11
C ALA A 46 7.72 2.86 19.60
N LEU A 47 7.99 4.00 18.97
CA LEU A 47 6.93 4.85 18.41
C LEU A 47 6.23 4.18 17.22
N LEU A 48 6.98 3.46 16.37
CA LEU A 48 6.38 2.68 15.29
C LEU A 48 5.43 1.59 15.83
N PHE A 49 5.83 0.89 16.91
CA PHE A 49 4.96 -0.08 17.60
C PHE A 49 3.78 0.56 18.33
N HIS A 50 3.90 1.82 18.76
CA HIS A 50 2.79 2.58 19.33
C HIS A 50 1.70 2.85 18.28
N TYR A 51 2.06 3.03 17.00
CA TYR A 51 1.11 3.20 15.90
C TYR A 51 0.58 1.88 15.36
N PHE A 52 1.47 0.92 15.17
CA PHE A 52 1.17 -0.39 14.60
C PHE A 52 1.55 -1.49 15.59
N VAL A 53 0.54 -2.12 16.18
CA VAL A 53 0.70 -3.11 17.28
C VAL A 53 1.66 -4.23 16.90
N ASN A 54 1.70 -4.59 15.62
CA ASN A 54 2.63 -5.57 15.10
C ASN A 54 2.91 -5.36 13.61
N LYS A 55 3.90 -6.11 13.12
CA LYS A 55 4.32 -6.10 11.70
C LYS A 55 3.18 -6.45 10.74
N LYS A 56 2.32 -7.41 11.09
CA LYS A 56 1.16 -7.81 10.27
C LYS A 56 0.19 -6.64 10.11
N GLU A 57 -0.07 -5.90 11.16
CA GLU A 57 -0.95 -4.75 11.13
C GLU A 57 -0.43 -3.65 10.18
N LEU A 58 0.86 -3.29 10.28
CA LEU A 58 1.47 -2.35 9.34
C LEU A 58 1.41 -2.86 7.90
N TYR A 59 1.76 -4.14 7.67
CA TYR A 59 1.72 -4.74 6.34
C TYR A 59 0.32 -4.70 5.72
N MET A 60 -0.71 -5.04 6.49
CA MET A 60 -2.10 -5.01 6.01
C MET A 60 -2.62 -3.58 5.85
N TYR A 61 -2.12 -2.62 6.64
CA TYR A 61 -2.41 -1.21 6.43
C TYR A 61 -1.86 -0.73 5.07
N LEU A 62 -0.61 -1.06 4.76
CA LEU A 62 0.01 -0.72 3.46
C LEU A 62 -0.75 -1.34 2.30
N TRP A 63 -1.14 -2.61 2.40
CA TRP A 63 -1.95 -3.26 1.38
C TRP A 63 -3.27 -2.53 1.12
N LYS A 64 -4.03 -2.22 2.18
CA LYS A 64 -5.29 -1.47 2.07
C LYS A 64 -5.07 -0.05 1.53
N ASN A 65 -4.02 0.63 2.00
CA ASN A 65 -3.65 1.95 1.50
C ASN A 65 -3.34 1.91 -0.01
N SER A 66 -2.63 0.88 -0.49
CA SER A 66 -2.31 0.72 -1.91
C SER A 66 -3.54 0.54 -2.79
N ILE A 67 -4.54 -0.21 -2.31
CA ILE A 67 -5.84 -0.37 -2.99
C ILE A 67 -6.58 0.97 -3.02
N GLU A 68 -6.63 1.68 -1.89
CA GLU A 68 -7.34 2.96 -1.78
C GLU A 68 -6.70 4.05 -2.66
N MET A 69 -5.36 4.14 -2.68
CA MET A 69 -4.67 5.09 -3.56
C MET A 69 -4.94 4.78 -5.03
N THR A 70 -4.90 3.49 -5.40
CA THR A 70 -5.22 3.05 -6.77
C THR A 70 -6.67 3.38 -7.13
N ARG A 71 -7.63 3.13 -6.24
CA ARG A 71 -9.05 3.47 -6.44
C ARG A 71 -9.24 4.97 -6.64
N LYS A 72 -8.66 5.80 -5.78
CA LYS A 72 -8.74 7.27 -5.89
C LYS A 72 -8.19 7.75 -7.22
N ALA A 73 -7.02 7.27 -7.63
CA ALA A 73 -6.40 7.70 -8.87
C ALA A 73 -7.13 7.17 -10.12
N ILE A 74 -7.78 5.99 -10.04
CA ILE A 74 -8.65 5.48 -11.11
C ILE A 74 -9.82 6.43 -11.38
N ILE A 75 -10.44 6.93 -10.30
CA ILE A 75 -11.57 7.86 -10.34
C ILE A 75 -11.10 9.25 -10.82
N GLU A 76 -10.04 9.80 -10.21
CA GLU A 76 -9.51 11.12 -10.53
C GLU A 76 -9.09 11.24 -12.00
N TYR A 77 -8.40 10.23 -12.52
CA TYR A 77 -7.94 10.20 -13.92
C TYR A 77 -8.97 9.59 -14.88
N LYS A 78 -10.17 9.25 -14.39
CA LYS A 78 -11.28 8.73 -15.22
C LYS A 78 -10.86 7.57 -16.12
N THR A 79 -10.03 6.69 -15.55
CA THR A 79 -9.35 5.63 -16.31
C THR A 79 -10.33 4.66 -16.96
N LEU A 80 -11.49 4.44 -16.34
CA LEU A 80 -12.54 3.53 -16.80
C LEU A 80 -13.71 4.23 -17.50
N GLU A 81 -13.62 5.55 -17.74
CA GLU A 81 -14.66 6.34 -18.43
C GLU A 81 -14.36 6.52 -19.93
N THR A 82 -13.67 5.57 -20.54
CA THR A 82 -13.38 5.54 -21.97
C THR A 82 -13.36 4.10 -22.47
N SER A 83 -13.79 3.88 -23.71
CA SER A 83 -13.66 2.61 -24.42
C SER A 83 -12.46 2.57 -25.36
N ASP A 84 -11.81 3.72 -25.62
CA ASP A 84 -10.59 3.78 -26.43
C ASP A 84 -9.41 3.22 -25.63
N PHE A 85 -8.76 2.20 -26.21
CA PHE A 85 -7.67 1.47 -25.55
C PHE A 85 -6.45 2.36 -25.27
N PHE A 86 -6.06 3.22 -26.22
CA PHE A 86 -4.87 4.05 -26.07
C PHE A 86 -5.09 5.18 -25.06
N GLU A 87 -6.29 5.77 -25.05
CA GLU A 87 -6.68 6.77 -24.06
C GLU A 87 -6.80 6.14 -22.66
N MET A 88 -7.37 4.94 -22.55
CA MET A 88 -7.40 4.18 -21.30
C MET A 88 -5.98 3.91 -20.78
N LEU A 89 -5.07 3.48 -21.66
CA LEU A 89 -3.67 3.23 -21.33
C LEU A 89 -2.97 4.51 -20.86
N LYS A 90 -3.15 5.62 -21.58
CA LYS A 90 -2.60 6.94 -21.23
C LYS A 90 -3.08 7.42 -19.86
N ARG A 91 -4.40 7.39 -19.62
CA ARG A 91 -4.98 7.77 -18.31
C ARG A 91 -4.47 6.87 -17.19
N SER A 92 -4.38 5.57 -17.44
CA SER A 92 -3.86 4.60 -16.48
C SER A 92 -2.39 4.86 -16.15
N LEU A 93 -1.57 5.23 -17.14
CA LEU A 93 -0.16 5.58 -16.92
C LEU A 93 -0.03 6.86 -16.07
N LEU A 94 -0.77 7.92 -16.42
CA LEU A 94 -0.78 9.17 -15.65
C LEU A 94 -1.24 8.96 -14.20
N SER A 95 -2.30 8.16 -14.02
CA SER A 95 -2.80 7.74 -12.72
C SER A 95 -1.69 7.06 -11.89
N LYS A 96 -0.98 6.07 -12.48
CA LYS A 96 0.15 5.39 -11.83
C LYS A 96 1.31 6.34 -11.50
N CYS A 97 1.69 7.22 -12.43
CA CYS A 97 2.75 8.21 -12.20
C CYS A 97 2.41 9.17 -11.05
N SER A 98 1.15 9.58 -10.92
CA SER A 98 0.72 10.46 -9.83
C SER A 98 0.86 9.81 -8.46
N ILE A 99 0.55 8.51 -8.35
CA ILE A 99 0.73 7.74 -7.13
C ILE A 99 2.23 7.55 -6.86
N MET A 100 3.03 7.13 -7.85
CA MET A 100 4.47 6.89 -7.68
C MET A 100 5.24 8.14 -7.24
N ARG A 101 4.78 9.34 -7.62
CA ARG A 101 5.36 10.59 -7.13
C ARG A 101 5.22 10.75 -5.61
N LYS A 102 4.11 10.25 -5.04
CA LYS A 102 3.81 10.29 -3.60
C LYS A 102 4.33 9.06 -2.86
N TYR A 103 4.25 7.89 -3.49
CA TYR A 103 4.59 6.59 -2.92
C TYR A 103 5.42 5.76 -3.92
N PRO A 104 6.74 5.99 -4.02
CA PRO A 104 7.56 5.40 -5.09
C PRO A 104 7.59 3.87 -5.10
N HIS A 105 7.50 3.24 -3.93
CA HIS A 105 7.63 1.78 -3.77
C HIS A 105 6.28 1.05 -3.70
N ILE A 106 5.16 1.76 -3.86
CA ILE A 106 3.81 1.20 -3.64
C ILE A 106 3.54 -0.02 -4.54
N TYR A 107 3.86 0.06 -5.82
CA TYR A 107 3.58 -1.02 -6.77
C TYR A 107 4.51 -2.22 -6.59
N ALA A 108 5.78 -1.98 -6.28
CA ALA A 108 6.74 -3.05 -5.97
C ALA A 108 6.29 -3.82 -4.71
N PHE A 109 5.87 -3.09 -3.68
CA PHE A 109 5.24 -3.68 -2.50
C PHE A 109 3.96 -4.45 -2.85
N SER A 110 3.01 -3.85 -3.57
CA SER A 110 1.74 -4.48 -3.92
C SER A 110 1.94 -5.77 -4.69
N LEU A 111 2.86 -5.80 -5.66
CA LEU A 111 3.15 -7.01 -6.42
C LEU A 111 3.68 -8.13 -5.51
N ARG A 112 4.61 -7.81 -4.61
CA ARG A 112 5.15 -8.78 -3.65
C ARG A 112 4.12 -9.24 -2.63
N ALA A 113 3.30 -8.34 -2.11
CA ALA A 113 2.24 -8.65 -1.16
C ALA A 113 1.18 -9.58 -1.76
N TYR A 114 0.86 -9.39 -3.04
CA TYR A 114 -0.06 -10.27 -3.76
C TYR A 114 0.44 -11.72 -3.84
N TYR A 115 1.75 -11.91 -4.02
CA TYR A 115 2.40 -13.22 -4.15
C TYR A 115 3.07 -13.73 -2.86
N GLU A 116 2.87 -13.07 -1.71
CA GLU A 116 3.44 -13.49 -0.43
C GLU A 116 2.89 -14.87 -0.02
N LYS A 117 3.78 -15.72 0.52
CA LYS A 117 3.49 -17.12 0.88
C LYS A 117 3.52 -17.39 2.37
N TYR A 118 3.79 -16.38 3.18
CA TYR A 118 3.61 -16.51 4.62
C TYR A 118 2.12 -16.73 4.95
N PRO A 119 1.70 -17.89 5.51
CA PRO A 119 0.31 -18.32 5.49
C PRO A 119 -0.70 -17.30 6.03
N LYS A 120 -0.37 -16.65 7.16
CA LYS A 120 -1.25 -15.65 7.79
C LYS A 120 -1.38 -14.34 6.99
N ILE A 121 -0.44 -14.06 6.09
CA ILE A 121 -0.50 -12.90 5.19
C ILE A 121 -1.18 -13.30 3.89
N GLU A 122 -0.78 -14.42 3.29
CA GLU A 122 -1.41 -14.97 2.09
C GLU A 122 -2.94 -15.06 2.26
N GLU A 123 -3.41 -15.70 3.33
CA GLU A 123 -4.84 -15.81 3.64
C GLU A 123 -5.53 -14.44 3.72
N ALA A 124 -4.90 -13.48 4.41
CA ALA A 124 -5.46 -12.15 4.62
C ALA A 124 -5.54 -11.32 3.33
N ILE A 125 -4.51 -11.43 2.48
CA ILE A 125 -4.44 -10.75 1.18
C ILE A 125 -5.43 -11.38 0.20
N GLN A 126 -5.43 -12.71 0.06
CA GLN A 126 -6.33 -13.42 -0.85
C GLN A 126 -7.80 -13.19 -0.50
N LYS A 127 -8.15 -13.16 0.79
CA LYS A 127 -9.51 -12.80 1.24
C LYS A 127 -9.92 -11.41 0.75
N GLN A 128 -9.04 -10.41 0.81
CA GLN A 128 -9.34 -9.06 0.31
C GLN A 128 -9.40 -9.02 -1.23
N VAL A 129 -8.50 -9.73 -1.92
CA VAL A 129 -8.53 -9.83 -3.38
C VAL A 129 -9.84 -10.43 -3.87
N MET A 130 -10.34 -11.49 -3.23
CA MET A 130 -11.63 -12.10 -3.57
C MET A 130 -12.79 -11.11 -3.38
N GLN A 131 -12.79 -10.34 -2.28
CA GLN A 131 -13.81 -9.30 -2.06
C GLN A 131 -13.82 -8.24 -3.16
N VAL A 132 -12.63 -7.79 -3.59
CA VAL A 132 -12.50 -6.82 -4.69
C VAL A 132 -12.97 -7.44 -6.01
N LYS A 133 -12.56 -8.67 -6.34
CA LYS A 133 -13.03 -9.34 -7.58
C LYS A 133 -14.56 -9.45 -7.65
N LEU A 134 -15.21 -9.81 -6.54
CA LEU A 134 -16.67 -9.90 -6.46
C LEU A 134 -17.38 -8.55 -6.67
N LEU A 135 -16.74 -7.42 -6.36
CA LEU A 135 -17.28 -6.09 -6.65
C LEU A 135 -17.24 -5.75 -8.15
N TYR A 136 -16.25 -6.25 -8.89
CA TYR A 136 -16.09 -5.97 -10.33
C TYR A 136 -16.75 -7.01 -11.24
N LEU A 137 -17.06 -8.21 -10.74
CA LEU A 137 -17.78 -9.27 -11.46
C LEU A 137 -19.33 -9.17 -11.34
N LYS A 138 -19.84 -8.15 -10.64
CA LYS A 138 -21.28 -7.85 -10.53
C LYS A 138 -21.77 -6.79 -11.54
N LYS A 139 -20.96 -6.47 -12.54
CA LYS A 139 -21.37 -5.74 -13.74
C LYS A 139 -21.51 -6.71 -14.88
#